data_AF-A0A815VL33-F1
#
_entry.id   AF-A0A815VL33-F1
#
_cell.length_a   1.000
_cell.length_b   1.000
_cell.length_c   1.000
_cell.angle_alpha   90.00
_cell.angle_beta   90.00
_cell.angle_gamma   90.00
#
_symmetry.space_group_name_H-M   'P 1'
#
loop_
_entity.id
_entity.type
_entity.pdbx_description
1 polymer ?
#
loop_
_entity_poly.entity_id
_entity_poly.type
_entity_poly.pdbx_seq_one_letter_code
_entity_poly.pdbx_strand_id
1 'polypeptide(L)'
;MADELDIADLRVYFMADYLIKSLRLRSDKWTKMIQIEDQNRTIIDFCDKAQPTLIVFHVNPAGNLVVSTSFPTSLKSKACFFAKKLPEPLQRDSKEKVASALNFGDLSNAALEQLQIYVNDVIRPLLTTPQNHEEWPDVVSTDLQKHVSDLQSQLQVVTSLVKGKILLPYPKYNPTTTTTTTTTNGTTTNPTGYIRTNDTTQTNTKNGDVIDLKLVHAVESVVIEWSHQIRQVLKKDSAQPLLDGLDPLPSTEIEFWKSKRSHLESISEQLNDPRVTKMGELLNKSNSSYYPSFLQIQNDVHHALEEAQDIDTHLRPLSGHFESLETTDFLEAKHLFKPMFHVIELVYNNCQHYATASRIVVLLQEICNLVMKQASENLEPMELFKGEVDEALRKIDETFESLKKFHDEYELTRNKMD
;
A
#
# COMPACT_ATOMS: atom_id res chain seq x y z
N MET A 1 -25.08 -24.92 -15.36
CA MET A 1 -24.83 -25.46 -13.99
C MET A 1 -23.77 -26.54 -14.05
N ALA A 2 -23.13 -26.95 -12.94
CA ALA A 2 -22.15 -28.03 -12.97
C ALA A 2 -22.77 -29.38 -13.38
N ASP A 3 -24.07 -29.55 -13.18
CA ASP A 3 -24.86 -30.70 -13.63
C ASP A 3 -24.93 -30.84 -15.17
N GLU A 4 -24.52 -29.81 -15.93
CA GLU A 4 -24.38 -29.89 -17.39
C GLU A 4 -23.01 -30.45 -17.83
N LEU A 5 -22.10 -30.70 -16.88
CA LEU A 5 -20.77 -31.22 -17.15
C LEU A 5 -20.75 -32.73 -16.90
N ASP A 6 -20.36 -33.50 -17.92
CA ASP A 6 -20.18 -34.96 -17.82
C ASP A 6 -18.86 -35.31 -17.10
N ILE A 7 -18.83 -35.11 -15.78
CA ILE A 7 -17.65 -35.36 -14.94
C ILE A 7 -17.87 -36.62 -14.11
N ALA A 8 -17.15 -37.70 -14.45
CA ALA A 8 -17.23 -38.98 -13.75
C ALA A 8 -16.50 -38.99 -12.39
N ASP A 9 -15.39 -38.25 -12.24
CA ASP A 9 -14.63 -38.20 -10.99
C ASP A 9 -15.30 -37.25 -9.98
N LEU A 10 -15.82 -37.81 -8.89
CA LEU A 10 -16.52 -37.06 -7.83
C LEU A 10 -15.66 -35.96 -7.19
N ARG A 11 -14.35 -36.13 -7.14
CA ARG A 11 -13.40 -35.14 -6.58
C ARG A 11 -13.32 -33.92 -7.49
N VAL A 12 -13.20 -34.19 -8.79
CA VAL A 12 -13.17 -33.16 -9.84
C VAL A 12 -14.52 -32.46 -9.96
N TYR A 13 -15.62 -33.21 -9.89
CA TYR A 13 -16.96 -32.65 -9.88
C TYR A 13 -17.16 -31.71 -8.68
N PHE A 14 -16.72 -32.10 -7.48
CA PHE A 14 -16.85 -31.26 -6.29
C PHE A 14 -16.15 -29.90 -6.47
N MET A 15 -14.92 -29.92 -6.98
CA MET A 15 -14.19 -28.68 -7.27
C MET A 15 -14.90 -27.86 -8.36
N ALA A 16 -15.32 -28.49 -9.47
CA ALA A 16 -16.01 -27.82 -10.56
C ALA A 16 -17.32 -27.14 -10.10
N ASP A 17 -18.13 -27.83 -9.29
CA ASP A 17 -19.39 -27.33 -8.76
C ASP A 17 -19.19 -26.10 -7.87
N TYR A 18 -18.21 -26.16 -6.95
CA TYR A 18 -17.86 -25.02 -6.12
C TYR A 18 -17.37 -23.83 -6.96
N LEU A 19 -16.49 -24.07 -7.94
CA LEU A 19 -15.90 -23.04 -8.79
C LEU A 19 -16.94 -22.31 -9.63
N ILE A 20 -17.84 -23.04 -10.28
CA ILE A 20 -18.89 -22.47 -11.13
C ILE A 20 -19.81 -21.57 -10.32
N LYS A 21 -20.17 -22.00 -9.11
CA LYS A 21 -21.02 -21.23 -8.19
C LYS A 21 -20.29 -20.00 -7.64
N SER A 22 -19.06 -20.18 -7.15
CA SER A 22 -18.32 -19.11 -6.48
C SER A 22 -17.80 -18.04 -7.43
N LEU A 23 -17.26 -18.43 -8.58
CA LEU A 23 -16.72 -17.52 -9.60
C LEU A 23 -17.78 -17.05 -10.61
N ARG A 24 -19.03 -17.53 -10.49
CA ARG A 24 -20.15 -17.24 -11.41
C ARG A 24 -19.77 -17.47 -12.88
N LEU A 25 -19.03 -18.55 -13.14
CA LEU A 25 -18.55 -18.88 -14.48
C LEU A 25 -19.62 -19.67 -15.25
N ARG A 26 -19.63 -19.50 -16.57
CA ARG A 26 -20.36 -20.40 -17.46
C ARG A 26 -19.63 -21.74 -17.56
N SER A 27 -20.39 -22.83 -17.73
CA SER A 27 -19.88 -24.21 -17.85
C SER A 27 -18.85 -24.36 -18.98
N ASP A 28 -18.99 -23.59 -20.08
CA ASP A 28 -18.05 -23.62 -21.21
C ASP A 28 -16.60 -23.28 -20.83
N LYS A 29 -16.39 -22.43 -19.83
CA LYS A 29 -15.04 -22.08 -19.36
C LYS A 29 -14.34 -23.24 -18.66
N TRP A 30 -15.08 -24.03 -17.89
CA TRP A 30 -14.55 -25.25 -17.29
C TRP A 30 -14.20 -26.28 -18.37
N THR A 31 -15.11 -26.50 -19.32
CA THR A 31 -14.90 -27.46 -20.43
C THR A 31 -13.67 -27.13 -21.26
N LYS A 32 -13.42 -25.84 -21.56
CA LYS A 32 -12.20 -25.42 -22.27
C LYS A 32 -10.93 -25.65 -21.45
N MET A 33 -10.99 -25.41 -20.16
CA MET A 33 -9.84 -25.54 -19.26
C MET A 33 -9.44 -27.02 -19.08
N ILE A 34 -10.41 -27.91 -18.88
CA ILE A 34 -10.14 -29.35 -18.70
C ILE A 34 -9.66 -30.04 -19.99
N GLN A 35 -9.93 -29.46 -21.16
CA GLN A 35 -9.40 -29.94 -22.44
C GLN A 35 -7.90 -29.65 -22.61
N ILE A 36 -7.34 -28.73 -21.82
CA ILE A 36 -5.90 -28.45 -21.82
C ILE A 36 -5.21 -29.53 -20.97
N GLU A 37 -4.39 -30.36 -21.62
CA GLU A 37 -3.80 -31.56 -21.02
C GLU A 37 -3.01 -31.27 -19.75
N ASP A 38 -2.19 -30.21 -19.74
CA ASP A 38 -1.39 -29.82 -18.56
C ASP A 38 -2.27 -29.40 -17.36
N GLN A 39 -3.37 -28.70 -17.62
CA GLN A 39 -4.29 -28.27 -16.56
C GLN A 39 -5.06 -29.46 -15.99
N ASN A 40 -5.56 -30.34 -16.85
CA ASN A 40 -6.21 -31.56 -16.42
C ASN A 40 -5.26 -32.45 -15.61
N ARG A 41 -4.03 -32.66 -16.10
CA ARG A 41 -2.99 -33.42 -15.38
C ARG A 41 -2.72 -32.83 -14.00
N THR A 42 -2.68 -31.51 -13.86
CA THR A 42 -2.49 -30.83 -12.57
C THR A 42 -3.62 -31.14 -11.58
N ILE A 43 -4.88 -31.14 -12.05
CA ILE A 43 -6.05 -31.45 -11.22
C ILE A 43 -6.03 -32.93 -10.78
N ILE A 44 -5.73 -33.84 -11.71
CA ILE A 44 -5.65 -35.28 -11.42
C ILE A 44 -4.49 -35.58 -10.47
N ASP A 45 -3.32 -34.97 -10.68
CA ASP A 45 -2.16 -35.11 -9.81
C ASP A 45 -2.45 -34.61 -8.39
N PHE A 46 -3.13 -33.47 -8.25
CA PHE A 46 -3.62 -32.99 -6.96
C PHE A 46 -4.54 -34.02 -6.30
N CYS A 47 -5.38 -34.74 -7.05
CA CYS A 47 -6.26 -35.73 -6.46
C CYS A 47 -5.56 -37.05 -6.09
N ASP A 48 -4.68 -37.56 -6.95
CA ASP A 48 -4.12 -38.92 -6.83
C ASP A 48 -2.79 -38.99 -6.07
N LYS A 49 -2.06 -37.88 -5.91
CA LYS A 49 -0.75 -37.85 -5.24
C LYS A 49 -0.82 -37.20 -3.86
N ALA A 50 0.16 -37.48 -3.00
CA ALA A 50 0.34 -36.77 -1.73
C ALA A 50 0.63 -35.26 -1.93
N GLN A 51 1.37 -34.93 -2.98
CA GLN A 51 1.71 -33.58 -3.41
C GLN A 51 1.25 -33.36 -4.86
N PRO A 52 0.74 -32.17 -5.22
CA PRO A 52 0.66 -30.94 -4.41
C PRO A 52 -0.45 -30.99 -3.34
N THR A 53 -0.26 -30.24 -2.24
CA THR A 53 -1.29 -30.05 -1.19
C THR A 53 -2.20 -28.85 -1.45
N LEU A 54 -1.88 -27.99 -2.41
CA LEU A 54 -2.63 -26.80 -2.77
C LEU A 54 -2.93 -26.80 -4.27
N ILE A 55 -4.14 -26.42 -4.63
CA ILE A 55 -4.52 -26.08 -6.00
C ILE A 55 -5.37 -24.80 -5.97
N VAL A 56 -5.09 -23.89 -6.90
CA VAL A 56 -5.74 -22.58 -7.01
C VAL A 56 -6.28 -22.40 -8.42
N PHE A 57 -7.55 -22.04 -8.52
CA PHE A 57 -8.23 -21.75 -9.77
C PHE A 57 -8.48 -20.24 -9.87
N HIS A 58 -8.06 -19.63 -10.97
CA HIS A 58 -8.23 -18.20 -11.19
C HIS A 58 -8.42 -17.89 -12.68
N VAL A 59 -8.91 -16.68 -12.97
CA VAL A 59 -9.04 -16.20 -14.35
C VAL A 59 -7.82 -15.34 -14.69
N ASN A 60 -7.11 -15.70 -15.75
CA ASN A 60 -5.93 -14.98 -16.21
C ASN A 60 -6.32 -13.67 -16.94
N PRO A 61 -5.35 -12.78 -17.26
CA PRO A 61 -5.63 -11.53 -17.98
C PRO A 61 -6.33 -11.69 -19.34
N ALA A 62 -6.18 -12.84 -19.99
CA ALA A 62 -6.84 -13.18 -21.25
C ALA A 62 -8.29 -13.68 -21.06
N GLY A 63 -8.80 -13.75 -19.82
CA GLY A 63 -10.16 -14.17 -19.51
C GLY A 63 -10.37 -15.69 -19.43
N ASN A 64 -9.28 -16.47 -19.48
CA ASN A 64 -9.31 -17.93 -19.42
C ASN A 64 -9.19 -18.43 -17.98
N LEU A 65 -9.95 -19.49 -17.65
CA LEU A 65 -9.81 -20.20 -16.38
C LEU A 65 -8.52 -21.01 -16.41
N VAL A 66 -7.68 -20.82 -15.41
CA VAL A 66 -6.39 -21.51 -15.27
C VAL A 66 -6.23 -22.09 -13.87
N VAL A 67 -5.43 -23.15 -13.78
CA VAL A 67 -5.12 -23.85 -12.53
C VAL A 67 -3.62 -23.78 -12.21
N SER A 68 -3.28 -23.55 -10.94
CA SER A 68 -1.91 -23.52 -10.43
C SER A 68 -1.79 -24.28 -9.11
N THR A 69 -0.58 -24.75 -8.79
CA THR A 69 -0.27 -25.45 -7.53
C THR A 69 0.34 -24.52 -6.46
N SER A 70 0.47 -23.25 -6.80
CA SER A 70 0.95 -22.17 -5.94
C SER A 70 0.00 -20.98 -6.00
N PHE A 71 0.10 -20.09 -5.01
CA PHE A 71 -0.62 -18.82 -5.03
C PHE A 71 -0.14 -17.96 -6.21
N PRO A 72 -1.07 -17.40 -7.01
CA PRO A 72 -0.72 -16.49 -8.09
C PRO A 72 -0.14 -15.19 -7.52
N THR A 73 0.86 -14.63 -8.20
CA THR A 73 1.51 -13.36 -7.79
C THR A 73 0.60 -12.15 -7.94
N SER A 74 -0.37 -12.21 -8.85
CA SER A 74 -1.39 -11.18 -9.02
C SER A 74 -2.72 -11.79 -9.42
N LEU A 75 -3.80 -11.20 -8.93
CA LEU A 75 -5.17 -11.60 -9.24
C LEU A 75 -5.92 -10.39 -9.76
N LYS A 76 -6.46 -10.48 -10.97
CA LYS A 76 -7.39 -9.46 -11.50
C LYS A 76 -8.80 -9.61 -10.93
N SER A 77 -9.14 -10.81 -10.50
CA SER A 77 -10.47 -11.17 -10.00
C SER A 77 -10.36 -12.24 -8.92
N LYS A 78 -11.49 -12.53 -8.27
CA LYS A 78 -11.64 -13.59 -7.28
C LYS A 78 -11.05 -14.91 -7.79
N ALA A 79 -10.37 -15.63 -6.92
CA ALA A 79 -9.88 -16.99 -7.14
C ALA A 79 -10.50 -17.94 -6.11
N CYS A 80 -10.41 -19.24 -6.36
CA CYS A 80 -10.81 -20.27 -5.40
C CYS A 80 -9.64 -21.22 -5.16
N PHE A 81 -9.44 -21.62 -3.91
CA PHE A 81 -8.39 -22.55 -3.54
C PHE A 81 -8.96 -23.81 -2.90
N PHE A 82 -8.23 -24.91 -3.05
CA PHE A 82 -8.45 -26.16 -2.34
C PHE A 82 -7.11 -26.64 -1.80
N ALA A 83 -7.03 -26.79 -0.48
CA ALA A 83 -5.84 -27.24 0.23
C ALA A 83 -6.15 -28.52 0.99
N LYS A 84 -5.34 -29.55 0.84
CA LYS A 84 -5.49 -30.79 1.62
C LYS A 84 -5.12 -30.52 3.07
N LYS A 85 -5.91 -31.09 4.00
CA LYS A 85 -5.60 -31.04 5.43
C LYS A 85 -4.37 -31.87 5.78
N LEU A 86 -4.14 -32.95 5.05
CA LEU A 86 -2.99 -33.85 5.17
C LEU A 86 -2.39 -34.13 3.78
N PRO A 87 -1.08 -34.37 3.66
CA PRO A 87 -0.40 -34.65 2.39
C PRO A 87 -0.67 -36.08 1.91
N GLU A 88 -1.94 -36.39 1.62
CA GLU A 88 -2.41 -37.72 1.23
C GLU A 88 -3.30 -37.64 -0.02
N PRO A 89 -3.39 -38.70 -0.84
CA PRO A 89 -4.33 -38.77 -1.95
C PRO A 89 -5.80 -38.61 -1.50
N LEU A 90 -6.61 -37.94 -2.30
CA LEU A 90 -8.03 -37.76 -2.03
C LEU A 90 -8.80 -39.05 -2.34
N GLN A 91 -9.56 -39.52 -1.35
CA GLN A 91 -10.44 -40.70 -1.50
C GLN A 91 -11.57 -40.43 -2.49
N ARG A 92 -11.98 -41.47 -3.24
CA ARG A 92 -12.98 -41.39 -4.32
C ARG A 92 -14.42 -41.67 -3.86
N ASP A 93 -14.61 -42.04 -2.60
CA ASP A 93 -15.84 -42.71 -2.14
C ASP A 93 -17.07 -41.80 -2.09
N SER A 94 -16.95 -40.56 -1.59
CA SER A 94 -18.09 -39.63 -1.46
C SER A 94 -17.67 -38.15 -1.48
N LYS A 95 -18.59 -37.27 -1.91
CA LYS A 95 -18.38 -35.81 -1.91
C LYS A 95 -18.12 -35.25 -0.51
N GLU A 96 -18.78 -35.81 0.51
CA GLU A 96 -18.62 -35.39 1.91
C GLU A 96 -17.22 -35.69 2.44
N LYS A 97 -16.68 -36.88 2.13
CA LYS A 97 -15.30 -37.22 2.49
C LYS A 97 -14.30 -36.30 1.80
N VAL A 98 -14.49 -36.02 0.52
CA VAL A 98 -13.65 -35.06 -0.24
C VAL A 98 -13.69 -33.68 0.42
N ALA A 99 -14.88 -33.15 0.70
CA ALA A 99 -15.03 -31.86 1.37
C ALA A 99 -14.38 -31.85 2.76
N SER A 100 -14.52 -32.93 3.53
CA SER A 100 -13.94 -33.05 4.87
C SER A 100 -12.41 -33.11 4.87
N ALA A 101 -11.80 -33.61 3.79
CA ALA A 101 -10.34 -33.72 3.63
C ALA A 101 -9.69 -32.41 3.14
N LEU A 102 -10.50 -31.43 2.72
CA LEU A 102 -10.04 -30.17 2.13
C LEU A 102 -10.36 -28.97 3.04
N ASN A 103 -9.46 -28.00 3.06
CA ASN A 103 -9.73 -26.61 3.38
C ASN A 103 -9.90 -25.88 2.05
N PHE A 104 -11.09 -25.36 1.77
CA PHE A 104 -11.37 -24.69 0.50
C PHE A 104 -12.11 -23.39 0.74
N GLY A 105 -11.95 -22.46 -0.19
CA GLY A 105 -12.50 -21.13 -0.03
C GLY A 105 -12.17 -20.20 -1.17
N ASP A 106 -12.55 -18.96 -0.95
CA ASP A 106 -12.42 -17.87 -1.89
C ASP A 106 -11.25 -16.96 -1.51
N LEU A 107 -10.49 -16.53 -2.52
CA LEU A 107 -9.40 -15.58 -2.40
C LEU A 107 -9.77 -14.30 -3.17
N SER A 108 -9.73 -13.18 -2.48
CA SER A 108 -9.93 -11.85 -3.05
C SER A 108 -8.76 -11.46 -3.95
N ASN A 109 -9.01 -10.61 -4.94
CA ASN A 109 -7.95 -9.92 -5.67
C ASN A 109 -7.16 -8.94 -4.78
N ALA A 110 -7.73 -8.53 -3.64
CA ALA A 110 -7.08 -7.73 -2.60
C ALA A 110 -6.78 -8.60 -1.37
N ALA A 111 -5.82 -9.53 -1.49
CA ALA A 111 -5.49 -10.51 -0.45
C ALA A 111 -5.16 -9.87 0.92
N LEU A 112 -4.45 -8.74 0.91
CA LEU A 112 -4.08 -8.02 2.12
C LEU A 112 -5.29 -7.40 2.84
N GLU A 113 -6.24 -6.84 2.09
CA GLU A 113 -7.49 -6.31 2.64
C GLU A 113 -8.36 -7.43 3.21
N GLN A 114 -8.42 -8.56 2.50
CA GLN A 114 -9.12 -9.75 3.01
C GLN A 114 -8.50 -10.24 4.32
N LEU A 115 -7.16 -10.26 4.43
CA LEU A 115 -6.48 -10.60 5.68
C LEU A 115 -6.81 -9.59 6.79
N GLN A 116 -6.87 -8.30 6.48
CA GLN A 116 -7.24 -7.26 7.44
C GLN A 116 -8.64 -7.46 8.00
N ILE A 117 -9.61 -7.70 7.13
CA ILE A 117 -10.99 -8.00 7.52
C ILE A 117 -11.03 -9.29 8.34
N TYR A 118 -10.35 -10.35 7.90
CA TYR A 118 -10.31 -11.62 8.61
C TYR A 118 -9.74 -11.49 10.04
N VAL A 119 -8.65 -10.74 10.20
CA VAL A 119 -8.07 -10.51 11.53
C VAL A 119 -9.02 -9.68 12.41
N ASN A 120 -9.64 -8.64 11.86
CA ASN A 120 -10.50 -7.73 12.62
C ASN A 120 -11.86 -8.31 13.00
N ASP A 121 -12.47 -9.07 12.10
CA ASP A 121 -13.87 -9.50 12.22
C ASP A 121 -14.00 -10.95 12.66
N VAL A 122 -12.96 -11.78 12.46
CA VAL A 122 -12.96 -13.19 12.85
C VAL A 122 -11.98 -13.45 13.98
N ILE A 123 -10.68 -13.21 13.76
CA ILE A 123 -9.64 -13.58 14.73
C ILE A 123 -9.76 -12.76 16.02
N ARG A 124 -9.93 -11.45 15.92
CA ARG A 124 -10.01 -10.58 17.09
C ARG A 124 -11.22 -10.93 17.97
N PRO A 125 -12.47 -11.00 17.49
CA PRO A 125 -13.59 -11.43 18.34
C PRO A 125 -13.40 -12.84 18.90
N LEU A 126 -12.85 -13.77 18.12
CA LEU A 126 -12.59 -15.14 18.60
C LEU A 126 -11.64 -15.13 19.81
N LEU A 127 -10.58 -14.32 19.73
CA LEU A 127 -9.46 -14.34 20.67
C LEU A 127 -9.54 -13.29 21.80
N THR A 128 -10.36 -12.25 21.68
CA THR A 128 -10.47 -11.19 22.69
C THR A 128 -11.78 -11.20 23.47
N THR A 129 -12.79 -11.96 23.03
CA THR A 129 -14.10 -12.05 23.71
C THR A 129 -14.00 -12.95 24.95
N PRO A 130 -14.15 -12.43 26.18
CA PRO A 130 -13.89 -13.19 27.41
C PRO A 130 -14.70 -14.48 27.54
N GLN A 131 -15.93 -14.51 27.00
CA GLN A 131 -16.81 -15.68 27.02
C GLN A 131 -16.24 -16.89 26.26
N ASN A 132 -15.31 -16.67 25.33
CA ASN A 132 -14.71 -17.75 24.55
C ASN A 132 -13.55 -18.44 25.28
N HIS A 133 -13.08 -17.88 26.39
CA HIS A 133 -11.89 -18.35 27.11
C HIS A 133 -12.03 -18.24 28.63
N GLU A 134 -13.23 -18.56 29.15
CA GLU A 134 -13.51 -18.55 30.61
C GLU A 134 -12.55 -19.42 31.44
N GLU A 135 -11.96 -20.46 30.82
CA GLU A 135 -11.00 -21.36 31.46
C GLU A 135 -9.54 -20.86 31.37
N TRP A 136 -9.26 -19.77 30.64
CA TRP A 136 -7.90 -19.29 30.44
C TRP A 136 -7.47 -18.37 31.59
N PRO A 137 -6.23 -18.51 32.10
CA PRO A 137 -5.70 -17.58 33.09
C PRO A 137 -5.67 -16.15 32.56
N ASP A 138 -6.00 -15.16 33.40
CA ASP A 138 -6.03 -13.74 33.04
C ASP A 138 -4.75 -13.24 32.37
N VAL A 139 -3.60 -13.77 32.79
CA VAL A 139 -2.28 -13.42 32.22
C VAL A 139 -2.20 -13.83 30.75
N VAL A 140 -2.72 -15.02 30.40
CA VAL A 140 -2.72 -15.53 29.02
C VAL A 140 -3.71 -14.72 28.18
N SER A 141 -4.92 -14.49 28.70
CA SER A 141 -5.94 -13.69 27.99
C SER A 141 -5.46 -12.26 27.72
N THR A 142 -4.80 -11.63 28.68
CA THR A 142 -4.23 -10.29 28.53
C THR A 142 -3.08 -10.25 27.52
N ASP A 143 -2.16 -11.22 27.57
CA ASP A 143 -1.06 -11.32 26.62
C ASP A 143 -1.54 -11.56 25.19
N LEU A 144 -2.56 -12.41 25.04
CA LEU A 144 -3.13 -12.74 23.75
C LEU A 144 -3.93 -11.58 23.14
N GLN A 145 -4.67 -10.81 23.96
CA GLN A 145 -5.28 -9.54 23.54
C GLN A 145 -4.24 -8.52 23.05
N LYS A 146 -3.08 -8.45 23.71
CA LYS A 146 -1.97 -7.60 23.28
C LYS A 146 -1.42 -8.05 21.93
N HIS A 147 -1.11 -9.33 21.75
CA HIS A 147 -0.62 -9.86 20.47
C HIS A 147 -1.61 -9.65 19.31
N VAL A 148 -2.91 -9.83 19.55
CA VAL A 148 -3.94 -9.54 18.55
C VAL A 148 -3.95 -8.05 18.18
N SER A 149 -3.86 -7.17 19.18
CA SER A 149 -3.83 -5.72 18.96
C SER A 149 -2.57 -5.28 18.21
N ASP A 150 -1.42 -5.89 18.50
CA ASP A 150 -0.15 -5.67 17.79
C ASP A 150 -0.26 -6.13 16.32
N LEU A 151 -0.82 -7.31 16.07
CA LEU A 151 -1.07 -7.82 14.71
C LEU A 151 -2.01 -6.89 13.93
N GLN A 152 -3.11 -6.43 14.54
CA GLN A 152 -4.04 -5.49 13.92
C GLN A 152 -3.35 -4.19 13.52
N SER A 153 -2.53 -3.63 14.42
CA SER A 153 -1.78 -2.40 14.17
C SER A 153 -0.79 -2.59 13.01
N GLN A 154 0.00 -3.66 13.02
CA GLN A 154 0.94 -3.96 11.95
C GLN A 154 0.24 -4.14 10.61
N LEU A 155 -0.86 -4.89 10.58
CA LEU A 155 -1.61 -5.15 9.36
C LEU A 155 -2.26 -3.87 8.80
N GLN A 156 -2.71 -2.97 9.66
CA GLN A 156 -3.21 -1.66 9.25
C GLN A 156 -2.10 -0.80 8.63
N VAL A 157 -0.90 -0.78 9.23
CA VAL A 157 0.27 -0.08 8.67
C VAL A 157 0.66 -0.66 7.31
N VAL A 158 0.82 -1.98 7.20
CA VAL A 158 1.20 -2.64 5.94
C VAL A 158 0.14 -2.41 4.85
N THR A 159 -1.16 -2.51 5.19
CA THR A 159 -2.25 -2.23 4.24
C THR A 159 -2.22 -0.78 3.78
N SER A 160 -1.89 0.16 4.67
CA SER A 160 -1.81 1.58 4.33
C SER A 160 -0.62 1.86 3.43
N LEU A 161 0.56 1.29 3.73
CA LEU A 161 1.76 1.41 2.90
C LEU A 161 1.54 0.87 1.49
N VAL A 162 0.90 -0.29 1.34
CA VAL A 162 0.53 -0.86 0.03
C VAL A 162 -0.44 0.05 -0.74
N LYS A 163 -1.27 0.81 -0.03
CA LYS A 163 -2.18 1.82 -0.62
C LYS A 163 -1.52 3.18 -0.85
N GLY A 164 -0.22 3.34 -0.59
CA GLY A 164 0.48 4.63 -0.67
C GLY A 164 0.01 5.63 0.38
N LYS A 165 -0.45 5.16 1.55
CA LYS A 165 -0.88 5.98 2.68
C LYS A 165 0.01 5.74 3.89
N ILE A 166 0.27 6.79 4.65
CA ILE A 166 1.02 6.72 5.90
C ILE A 166 0.02 6.78 7.04
N LEU A 167 0.03 5.77 7.90
CA LEU A 167 -0.88 5.68 9.04
C LEU A 167 -0.14 6.03 10.33
N LEU A 168 -0.73 6.95 11.09
CA LEU A 168 -0.27 7.32 12.42
C LEU A 168 -0.86 6.33 13.47
N PRO A 169 -0.01 5.61 14.23
CA PRO A 169 -0.50 4.65 15.23
C PRO A 169 -1.28 5.35 16.36
N TYR A 170 -2.33 4.71 16.86
CA TYR A 170 -3.04 5.19 18.04
C TYR A 170 -2.37 4.73 19.34
N PRO A 171 -2.54 5.45 20.46
CA PRO A 171 -2.04 5.03 21.76
C PRO A 171 -2.64 3.68 22.16
N LYS A 172 -1.76 2.72 22.44
CA LYS A 172 -2.13 1.40 22.95
C LYS A 172 -2.54 1.53 24.40
N TYR A 173 -3.80 1.88 24.63
CA TYR A 173 -4.38 1.99 25.97
C TYR A 173 -5.58 1.04 26.09
N ASN A 174 -5.44 0.02 26.93
CA ASN A 174 -6.53 -0.84 27.35
C ASN A 174 -7.08 -0.30 28.68
N PRO A 175 -8.32 0.23 28.74
CA PRO A 175 -8.97 0.61 29.98
C PRO A 175 -9.42 -0.64 30.77
N THR A 176 -8.52 -1.56 31.08
CA THR A 176 -8.79 -2.65 32.03
C THR A 176 -8.48 -2.17 33.45
N THR A 177 -9.27 -1.21 33.91
CA THR A 177 -9.68 -1.05 35.31
C THR A 177 -10.93 -0.16 35.32
N THR A 178 -12.06 -0.70 34.85
CA THR A 178 -13.34 -0.23 35.37
C THR A 178 -13.39 -0.69 36.81
N THR A 179 -12.88 0.12 37.74
CA THR A 179 -13.25 -0.02 39.14
C THR A 179 -14.72 0.35 39.19
N THR A 180 -15.58 -0.64 39.02
CA THR A 180 -17.01 -0.52 39.27
C THR A 180 -17.14 -0.15 40.74
N THR A 181 -17.24 1.14 41.05
CA THR A 181 -17.69 1.61 42.36
C THR A 181 -19.17 1.30 42.44
N THR A 182 -19.47 0.05 42.77
CA THR A 182 -20.79 -0.34 43.26
C THR A 182 -20.95 0.26 44.64
N THR A 183 -21.51 1.47 44.69
CA THR A 183 -21.96 2.06 45.96
C THR A 183 -23.15 1.24 46.44
N THR A 184 -22.94 0.39 47.44
CA THR A 184 -24.03 -0.14 48.26
C THR A 184 -23.59 -0.16 49.72
N ASN A 185 -24.06 0.87 50.43
CA ASN A 185 -24.32 1.01 51.86
C ASN A 185 -23.65 0.01 52.85
N GLY A 186 -22.80 0.56 53.72
CA GLY A 186 -22.86 0.30 55.16
C GLY A 186 -21.86 -0.70 55.78
N THR A 187 -21.10 -0.19 56.75
CA THR A 187 -20.45 -0.88 57.89
C THR A 187 -19.17 -1.71 57.68
N THR A 188 -18.06 -1.02 57.95
CA THR A 188 -16.87 -1.39 58.75
C THR A 188 -16.73 -2.84 59.22
N THR A 189 -15.67 -3.54 58.79
CA THR A 189 -14.51 -3.98 59.61
C THR A 189 -13.57 -4.92 58.82
N ASN A 190 -12.29 -4.54 58.79
CA ASN A 190 -11.13 -5.31 58.32
C ASN A 190 -10.85 -6.52 59.24
N PRO A 191 -10.10 -7.59 58.85
CA PRO A 191 -8.72 -7.41 58.39
C PRO A 191 -8.07 -8.42 57.42
N THR A 192 -7.02 -7.89 56.77
CA THR A 192 -5.75 -8.53 56.35
C THR A 192 -5.74 -9.59 55.27
N GLY A 193 -5.10 -9.22 54.14
CA GLY A 193 -4.44 -10.18 53.26
C GLY A 193 -4.33 -9.78 51.80
N TYR A 194 -3.80 -8.60 51.44
CA TYR A 194 -3.45 -8.32 50.04
C TYR A 194 -2.10 -7.65 49.88
N ILE A 195 -1.37 -8.23 48.93
CA ILE A 195 0.01 -7.99 48.54
C ILE A 195 0.14 -6.57 47.97
N ARG A 196 1.14 -5.84 48.47
CA ARG A 196 1.70 -4.65 47.83
C ARG A 196 2.27 -5.04 46.47
N THR A 197 1.65 -4.56 45.39
CA THR A 197 2.37 -4.27 44.15
C THR A 197 2.11 -2.80 43.81
N ASN A 198 3.21 -2.08 43.63
CA ASN A 198 3.30 -0.63 43.73
C ASN A 198 2.92 0.05 42.41
N ASP A 199 1.70 -0.14 41.91
CA ASP A 199 1.24 0.56 40.70
C ASP A 199 0.31 1.71 41.10
N THR A 200 0.97 2.82 41.44
CA THR A 200 0.35 4.07 41.86
C THR A 200 -0.45 4.61 40.67
N THR A 201 -1.78 4.54 40.70
CA THR A 201 -2.63 5.45 39.91
C THR A 201 -2.37 6.87 40.41
N GLN A 202 -1.32 7.50 39.89
CA GLN A 202 -0.99 8.90 40.17
C GLN A 202 -2.01 9.78 39.45
N THR A 203 -3.14 10.02 40.09
CA THR A 203 -4.13 11.00 39.64
C THR A 203 -3.61 12.39 39.97
N ASN A 204 -3.25 13.18 38.95
CA ASN A 204 -2.86 14.57 39.15
C ASN A 204 -4.14 15.41 39.22
N THR A 205 -4.57 15.80 40.42
CA THR A 205 -5.75 16.66 40.60
C THR A 205 -5.38 18.11 40.33
N LYS A 206 -5.68 18.62 39.14
CA LYS A 206 -5.84 20.06 38.90
C LYS A 206 -7.21 20.28 38.26
N ASN A 207 -8.03 21.12 38.90
CA ASN A 207 -9.41 21.51 38.53
C ASN A 207 -10.53 20.49 38.77
N GLY A 208 -10.31 19.40 39.50
CA GLY A 208 -11.37 18.43 39.87
C GLY A 208 -11.61 17.31 38.85
N ASP A 209 -10.93 17.36 37.70
CA ASP A 209 -10.92 16.25 36.73
C ASP A 209 -9.81 15.25 37.06
N VAL A 210 -10.17 13.97 37.12
CA VAL A 210 -9.22 12.86 37.30
C VAL A 210 -8.54 12.60 35.95
N ILE A 211 -7.28 13.02 35.82
CA ILE A 211 -6.47 12.75 34.63
C ILE A 211 -5.77 11.39 34.80
N ASP A 212 -6.02 10.46 33.88
CA ASP A 212 -5.29 9.19 33.83
C ASP A 212 -3.88 9.41 33.26
N LEU A 213 -2.88 9.39 34.14
CA LEU A 213 -1.49 9.57 33.77
C LEU A 213 -0.96 8.44 32.86
N LYS A 214 -1.51 7.22 32.96
CA LYS A 214 -1.14 6.12 32.04
C LYS A 214 -1.57 6.44 30.61
N LEU A 215 -2.74 7.03 30.44
CA LEU A 215 -3.22 7.51 29.13
C LEU A 215 -2.36 8.66 28.62
N VAL A 216 -1.99 9.63 29.48
CA VAL A 216 -1.10 10.74 29.10
C VAL A 216 0.23 10.21 28.57
N HIS A 217 0.90 9.30 29.29
CA HIS A 217 2.17 8.72 28.84
C HIS A 217 2.05 7.89 27.55
N ALA A 218 0.93 7.19 27.36
CA ALA A 218 0.66 6.48 26.11
C ALA A 218 0.52 7.47 24.93
N VAL A 219 -0.17 8.59 25.13
CA VAL A 219 -0.28 9.67 24.14
C VAL A 219 1.08 10.31 23.86
N GLU A 220 1.86 10.64 24.88
CA GLU A 220 3.21 11.21 24.74
C GLU A 220 4.12 10.31 23.90
N SER A 221 4.11 9.00 24.18
CA SER A 221 4.89 8.01 23.43
C SER A 221 4.53 8.00 21.95
N VAL A 222 3.25 8.08 21.64
CA VAL A 222 2.75 8.12 20.26
C VAL A 222 3.10 9.43 19.56
N VAL A 223 3.06 10.58 20.25
CA VAL A 223 3.50 11.87 19.66
C VAL A 223 4.98 11.83 19.25
N ILE A 224 5.83 11.18 20.05
CA ILE A 224 7.25 10.99 19.69
C ILE A 224 7.37 10.15 18.42
N GLU A 225 6.63 9.05 18.34
CA GLU A 225 6.64 8.18 17.17
C GLU A 225 6.13 8.90 15.91
N TRP A 226 5.02 9.64 16.03
CA TRP A 226 4.49 10.47 14.94
C TRP A 226 5.51 11.51 14.47
N SER A 227 6.22 12.14 15.41
CA SER A 227 7.28 13.10 15.09
C SER A 227 8.34 12.46 14.18
N HIS A 228 8.75 11.23 14.48
CA HIS A 228 9.76 10.53 13.69
C HIS A 228 9.22 10.17 12.31
N GLN A 229 8.04 9.54 12.25
CA GLN A 229 7.43 9.11 10.98
C GLN A 229 7.16 10.30 10.05
N ILE A 230 6.56 11.38 10.56
CA ILE A 230 6.23 12.57 9.77
C ILE A 230 7.51 13.26 9.28
N ARG A 231 8.54 13.38 10.13
CA ARG A 231 9.83 13.94 9.70
C ARG A 231 10.48 13.16 8.56
N GLN A 232 10.33 11.83 8.51
CA GLN A 232 10.83 11.05 7.38
C GLN A 232 10.15 11.44 6.07
N VAL A 233 8.84 11.74 6.09
CA VAL A 233 8.08 12.19 4.91
C VAL A 233 8.50 13.59 4.48
N LEU A 234 8.59 14.50 5.45
CA LEU A 234 8.94 15.90 5.19
C LEU A 234 10.35 16.03 4.58
N LYS A 235 11.30 15.22 5.07
CA LYS A 235 12.70 15.20 4.61
C LYS A 235 12.92 14.57 3.24
N LYS A 236 11.93 13.91 2.64
CA LYS A 236 12.10 13.36 1.30
C LYS A 236 12.36 14.49 0.30
N ASP A 237 13.39 14.31 -0.51
CA ASP A 237 13.84 15.22 -1.55
C ASP A 237 13.72 14.55 -2.91
N SER A 238 13.23 15.28 -3.90
CA SER A 238 13.05 14.76 -5.26
C SER A 238 14.37 14.61 -6.00
N ALA A 239 15.41 15.37 -5.60
CA ALA A 239 16.75 15.26 -6.17
C ALA A 239 17.48 13.95 -5.80
N GLN A 240 16.99 13.19 -4.81
CA GLN A 240 17.73 12.05 -4.24
C GLN A 240 18.15 11.01 -5.30
N PRO A 241 17.30 10.58 -6.26
CA PRO A 241 17.71 9.62 -7.29
C PRO A 241 18.87 10.13 -8.16
N LEU A 242 18.89 11.43 -8.49
CA LEU A 242 19.99 12.05 -9.23
C LEU A 242 21.28 12.07 -8.37
N LEU A 243 21.16 12.40 -7.09
CA LEU A 243 22.30 12.40 -6.14
C LEU A 243 22.88 11.00 -5.92
N ASP A 244 22.05 9.96 -6.03
CA ASP A 244 22.45 8.56 -5.95
C ASP A 244 23.11 8.07 -7.26
N GLY A 245 23.22 8.92 -8.29
CA GLY A 245 23.83 8.61 -9.57
C GLY A 245 22.96 7.76 -10.49
N LEU A 246 21.65 7.80 -10.29
CA LEU A 246 20.68 7.18 -11.20
C LEU A 246 20.34 8.15 -12.35
N ASP A 247 19.72 7.62 -13.39
CA ASP A 247 19.22 8.37 -14.55
C ASP A 247 17.68 8.46 -14.55
N PRO A 248 17.06 9.15 -13.56
CA PRO A 248 15.61 9.29 -13.52
C PRO A 248 15.08 10.08 -14.73
N LEU A 249 13.86 9.73 -15.12
CA LEU A 249 13.08 10.39 -16.18
C LEU A 249 12.14 11.43 -15.57
N PRO A 250 11.65 12.43 -16.33
CA PRO A 250 10.92 13.58 -15.77
C PRO A 250 9.53 13.22 -15.22
N SER A 251 9.03 12.03 -15.53
CA SER A 251 7.87 11.43 -14.86
C SER A 251 8.13 11.15 -13.37
N THR A 252 9.39 10.97 -12.96
CA THR A 252 9.82 10.71 -11.58
C THR A 252 9.54 11.93 -10.70
N GLU A 253 9.91 13.14 -11.13
CA GLU A 253 9.60 14.38 -10.41
C GLU A 253 8.07 14.56 -10.22
N ILE A 254 7.28 14.31 -11.27
CA ILE A 254 5.80 14.42 -11.20
C ILE A 254 5.24 13.40 -10.20
N GLU A 255 5.67 12.14 -10.30
CA GLU A 255 5.20 11.08 -9.41
C GLU A 255 5.63 11.33 -7.95
N PHE A 256 6.84 11.85 -7.74
CA PHE A 256 7.33 12.23 -6.43
C PHE A 256 6.40 13.24 -5.76
N TRP A 257 6.07 14.35 -6.42
CA TRP A 257 5.23 15.40 -5.83
C TRP A 257 3.79 14.94 -5.64
N LYS A 258 3.25 14.17 -6.59
CA LYS A 258 1.93 13.53 -6.46
C LYS A 258 1.87 12.59 -5.25
N SER A 259 2.90 11.77 -5.05
CA SER A 259 3.02 10.86 -3.92
C SER A 259 3.18 11.61 -2.61
N LYS A 260 4.05 12.64 -2.57
CA LYS A 260 4.28 13.48 -1.39
C LYS A 260 3.00 14.19 -0.96
N ARG A 261 2.24 14.76 -1.90
CA ARG A 261 0.90 15.33 -1.65
C ARG A 261 -0.03 14.29 -1.05
N SER A 262 -0.20 13.12 -1.69
CA SER A 262 -1.11 12.08 -1.21
C SER A 262 -0.76 11.59 0.21
N HIS A 263 0.52 11.45 0.52
CA HIS A 263 0.98 11.07 1.86
C HIS A 263 0.63 12.16 2.89
N LEU A 264 0.90 13.44 2.59
CA LEU A 264 0.63 14.56 3.48
C LEU A 264 -0.87 14.80 3.66
N GLU A 265 -1.70 14.61 2.63
CA GLU A 265 -3.16 14.65 2.74
C GLU A 265 -3.66 13.59 3.72
N SER A 266 -3.19 12.34 3.55
CA SER A 266 -3.55 11.24 4.45
C SER A 266 -3.13 11.51 5.89
N ILE A 267 -1.96 12.11 6.12
CA ILE A 267 -1.48 12.47 7.47
C ILE A 267 -2.32 13.61 8.04
N SER A 268 -2.61 14.64 7.25
CA SER A 268 -3.43 15.79 7.64
C SER A 268 -4.85 15.36 8.04
N GLU A 269 -5.49 14.47 7.26
CA GLU A 269 -6.79 13.88 7.61
C GLU A 269 -6.76 13.18 8.98
N GLN A 270 -5.71 12.41 9.25
CA GLN A 270 -5.55 11.71 10.54
C GLN A 270 -5.29 12.67 11.71
N LEU A 271 -4.48 13.72 11.51
CA LEU A 271 -4.20 14.72 12.54
C LEU A 271 -5.43 15.58 12.87
N ASN A 272 -6.40 15.66 11.97
CA ASN A 272 -7.69 16.32 12.15
C ASN A 272 -8.79 15.39 12.69
N ASP A 273 -8.50 14.10 12.95
CA ASP A 273 -9.47 13.17 13.53
C ASP A 273 -9.87 13.66 14.94
N PRO A 274 -11.18 13.67 15.29
CA PRO A 274 -11.65 14.15 16.59
C PRO A 274 -11.00 13.46 17.80
N ARG A 275 -10.55 12.21 17.66
CA ARG A 275 -9.80 11.49 18.71
C ARG A 275 -8.41 12.08 18.91
N VAL A 276 -7.75 12.50 17.83
CA VAL A 276 -6.44 13.16 17.88
C VAL A 276 -6.57 14.57 18.46
N THR A 277 -7.64 15.30 18.13
CA THR A 277 -7.96 16.57 18.79
C THR A 277 -8.09 16.40 20.30
N LYS A 278 -8.80 15.36 20.76
CA LYS A 278 -8.89 15.02 22.19
C LYS A 278 -7.55 14.66 22.83
N MET A 279 -6.65 14.00 22.08
CA MET A 279 -5.28 13.74 22.55
C MET A 279 -4.51 15.05 22.76
N GLY A 280 -4.64 16.00 21.84
CA GLY A 280 -4.06 17.34 21.98
C GLY A 280 -4.63 18.10 23.19
N GLU A 281 -5.94 18.08 23.39
CA GLU A 281 -6.59 18.66 24.58
C GLU A 281 -6.08 18.03 25.89
N LEU A 282 -5.91 16.70 25.91
CA LEU A 282 -5.38 15.98 27.07
C LEU A 282 -3.95 16.44 27.40
N LEU A 283 -3.07 16.50 26.40
CA LEU A 283 -1.68 16.97 26.57
C LEU A 283 -1.62 18.42 27.07
N ASN A 284 -2.52 19.28 26.57
CA ASN A 284 -2.60 20.67 27.01
C ASN A 284 -3.06 20.75 28.48
N LYS A 285 -4.15 20.05 28.83
CA LYS A 285 -4.70 20.03 30.19
C LYS A 285 -3.70 19.45 31.21
N SER A 286 -2.91 18.45 30.81
CA SER A 286 -1.88 17.86 31.65
C SER A 286 -0.59 18.70 31.73
N ASN A 287 -0.49 19.81 30.99
CA ASN A 287 0.75 20.58 30.80
C ASN A 287 1.93 19.71 30.36
N SER A 288 1.70 18.78 29.44
CA SER A 288 2.74 17.90 28.92
C SER A 288 3.81 18.70 28.16
N SER A 289 5.08 18.35 28.37
CA SER A 289 6.21 18.89 27.61
C SER A 289 6.16 18.56 26.11
N TYR A 290 5.35 17.58 25.71
CA TYR A 290 5.19 17.16 24.31
C TYR A 290 4.08 17.91 23.57
N TYR A 291 3.26 18.71 24.27
CA TYR A 291 2.21 19.50 23.64
C TYR A 291 2.73 20.49 22.57
N PRO A 292 3.81 21.26 22.81
CA PRO A 292 4.37 22.12 21.77
C PRO A 292 4.87 21.34 20.55
N SER A 293 5.48 20.17 20.76
CA SER A 293 5.94 19.31 19.67
C SER A 293 4.77 18.76 18.85
N PHE A 294 3.65 18.41 19.49
CA PHE A 294 2.43 18.00 18.81
C PHE A 294 1.89 19.11 17.88
N LEU A 295 1.79 20.35 18.38
CA LEU A 295 1.36 21.50 17.56
C LEU A 295 2.33 21.78 16.40
N GLN A 296 3.64 21.68 16.65
CA GLN A 296 4.65 21.88 15.60
C GLN A 296 4.45 20.91 14.45
N ILE A 297 4.22 19.62 14.74
CA ILE A 297 3.98 18.60 13.72
C ILE A 297 2.74 18.93 12.89
N GLN A 298 1.65 19.39 13.52
CA GLN A 298 0.44 19.79 12.79
C GLN A 298 0.73 20.94 11.83
N ASN A 299 1.46 21.96 12.29
CA ASN A 299 1.84 23.10 11.44
C ASN A 299 2.80 22.70 10.31
N ASP A 300 3.82 21.88 10.59
CA ASP A 300 4.77 21.40 9.60
C ASP A 300 4.06 20.60 8.49
N VAL A 301 3.11 19.73 8.85
CA VAL A 301 2.30 18.97 7.89
C VAL A 301 1.41 19.90 7.07
N HIS A 302 0.79 20.91 7.69
CA HIS A 302 -0.08 21.85 6.98
C HIS A 302 0.70 22.63 5.90
N HIS A 303 1.85 23.22 6.26
CA HIS A 303 2.69 23.96 5.31
C HIS A 303 3.26 23.07 4.21
N ALA A 304 3.76 21.89 4.56
CA ALA A 304 4.27 20.96 3.56
C ALA A 304 3.17 20.46 2.61
N LEU A 305 1.94 20.32 3.10
CA LEU A 305 0.80 19.92 2.29
C LEU A 305 0.42 21.04 1.30
N GLU A 306 0.33 22.29 1.77
CA GLU A 306 0.08 23.45 0.90
C GLU A 306 1.11 23.54 -0.23
N GLU A 307 2.40 23.41 0.11
CA GLU A 307 3.49 23.34 -0.85
C GLU A 307 3.30 22.19 -1.86
N ALA A 308 3.06 20.97 -1.39
CA ALA A 308 2.94 19.81 -2.27
C ALA A 308 1.69 19.88 -3.17
N GLN A 309 0.61 20.50 -2.70
CA GLN A 309 -0.61 20.73 -3.48
C GLN A 309 -0.40 21.74 -4.59
N ASP A 310 0.27 22.85 -4.29
CA ASP A 310 0.63 23.86 -5.28
C ASP A 310 1.49 23.24 -6.39
N ILE A 311 2.54 22.51 -6.01
CA ILE A 311 3.47 21.90 -6.96
C ILE A 311 2.82 20.80 -7.80
N ASP A 312 2.11 19.84 -7.20
CA ASP A 312 1.42 18.77 -7.94
C ASP A 312 0.41 19.34 -8.96
N THR A 313 -0.30 20.40 -8.59
CA THR A 313 -1.27 21.05 -9.48
C THR A 313 -0.59 21.65 -10.70
N HIS A 314 0.54 22.34 -10.50
CA HIS A 314 1.24 23.01 -11.58
C HIS A 314 2.10 22.08 -12.44
N LEU A 315 2.66 20.98 -11.88
CA LEU A 315 3.44 20.02 -12.66
C LEU A 315 2.58 19.09 -13.53
N ARG A 316 1.30 18.87 -13.16
CA ARG A 316 0.41 17.93 -13.84
C ARG A 316 0.32 18.11 -15.37
N PRO A 317 0.24 19.33 -15.95
CA PRO A 317 0.19 19.53 -17.39
C PRO A 317 1.44 19.01 -18.13
N LEU A 318 2.60 18.97 -17.48
CA LEU A 318 3.85 18.47 -18.10
C LEU A 318 3.81 16.95 -18.34
N SER A 319 2.99 16.20 -17.60
CA SER A 319 2.88 14.75 -17.75
C SER A 319 2.57 14.34 -19.20
N GLY A 320 1.66 15.05 -19.86
CA GLY A 320 1.29 14.76 -21.26
C GLY A 320 2.40 15.11 -22.25
N HIS A 321 3.22 16.13 -21.95
CA HIS A 321 4.38 16.48 -22.77
C HIS A 321 5.47 15.42 -22.69
N PHE A 322 5.75 14.90 -21.49
CA PHE A 322 6.74 13.83 -21.30
C PHE A 322 6.28 12.51 -21.93
N GLU A 323 5.02 12.13 -21.75
CA GLU A 323 4.45 10.94 -22.41
C GLU A 323 4.49 11.04 -23.93
N SER A 324 4.17 12.22 -24.48
CA SER A 324 4.26 12.46 -25.93
C SER A 324 5.70 12.34 -26.43
N LEU A 325 6.67 12.86 -25.68
CA LEU A 325 8.09 12.76 -26.03
C LEU A 325 8.63 11.33 -25.92
N GLU A 326 8.12 10.54 -24.96
CA GLU A 326 8.49 9.13 -24.79
C GLU A 326 7.94 8.22 -25.89
N THR A 327 6.79 8.56 -26.46
CA THR A 327 6.04 7.69 -27.40
C THR A 327 6.22 8.09 -28.86
N THR A 328 6.64 9.33 -29.14
CA THR A 328 6.90 9.81 -30.50
C THR A 328 8.30 9.40 -30.96
N ASP A 329 8.45 9.02 -32.22
CA ASP A 329 9.78 8.80 -32.81
C ASP A 329 10.67 10.05 -32.63
N PHE A 330 11.91 9.83 -32.20
CA PHE A 330 12.79 10.94 -31.80
C PHE A 330 13.10 11.92 -32.95
N LEU A 331 13.13 11.43 -34.20
CA LEU A 331 13.37 12.29 -35.37
C LEU A 331 12.15 13.18 -35.67
N GLU A 332 10.95 12.72 -35.32
CA GLU A 332 9.69 13.47 -35.47
C GLU A 332 9.39 14.37 -34.26
N ALA A 333 10.01 14.12 -33.10
CA ALA A 333 9.72 14.80 -31.83
C ALA A 333 10.13 16.29 -31.77
N LYS A 334 10.85 16.82 -32.77
CA LYS A 334 11.37 18.22 -32.79
C LYS A 334 10.30 19.28 -32.47
N HIS A 335 9.07 19.05 -32.89
CA HIS A 335 7.94 19.97 -32.71
C HIS A 335 7.40 20.01 -31.27
N LEU A 336 7.73 19.02 -30.43
CA LEU A 336 7.25 18.89 -29.05
C LEU A 336 8.05 19.76 -28.05
N PHE A 337 9.30 20.11 -28.38
CA PHE A 337 10.19 20.83 -27.45
C PHE A 337 9.65 22.22 -27.08
N LYS A 338 9.21 23.01 -28.06
CA LYS A 338 8.74 24.38 -27.82
C LYS A 338 7.50 24.42 -26.91
N PRO A 339 6.43 23.64 -27.16
CA PRO A 339 5.31 23.55 -26.23
C PRO A 339 5.72 23.09 -24.84
N MET A 340 6.61 22.10 -24.72
CA MET A 340 7.08 21.59 -23.43
C MET A 340 7.79 22.68 -22.63
N PHE A 341 8.77 23.38 -23.21
CA PHE A 341 9.47 24.46 -22.53
C PHE A 341 8.57 25.64 -22.19
N HIS A 342 7.57 25.94 -23.01
CA HIS A 342 6.58 26.95 -22.68
C HIS A 342 5.75 26.58 -21.44
N VAL A 343 5.38 25.30 -21.28
CA VAL A 343 4.70 24.86 -20.05
C VAL A 343 5.65 24.92 -18.86
N ILE A 344 6.93 24.58 -19.01
CA ILE A 344 7.94 24.73 -17.94
C ILE A 344 8.04 26.20 -17.50
N GLU A 345 8.08 27.13 -18.44
CA GLU A 345 8.05 28.58 -18.18
C GLU A 345 6.79 28.98 -17.40
N LEU A 346 5.61 28.48 -17.80
CA LEU A 346 4.35 28.74 -17.08
C LEU A 346 4.39 28.18 -15.65
N VAL A 347 4.92 26.98 -15.44
CA VAL A 347 5.06 26.39 -14.11
C VAL A 347 5.95 27.27 -13.23
N TYR A 348 7.13 27.67 -13.74
CA TYR A 348 8.06 28.49 -12.97
C TYR A 348 7.49 29.86 -12.62
N ASN A 349 6.70 30.47 -13.51
CA ASN A 349 6.13 31.79 -13.27
C ASN A 349 4.89 31.79 -12.36
N ASN A 350 4.16 30.67 -12.28
CA ASN A 350 2.88 30.60 -11.56
C ASN A 350 2.92 29.75 -10.28
N CYS A 351 3.88 28.83 -10.14
CA CYS A 351 4.01 28.01 -8.94
C CYS A 351 5.04 28.60 -7.98
N GLN A 352 4.56 29.31 -6.97
CA GLN A 352 5.40 29.97 -5.97
C GLN A 352 6.36 28.98 -5.28
N HIS A 353 5.88 27.77 -4.99
CA HIS A 353 6.69 26.79 -4.29
C HIS A 353 7.70 26.11 -5.23
N TYR A 354 7.39 25.94 -6.51
CA TYR A 354 8.31 25.26 -7.44
C TYR A 354 9.41 26.17 -8.00
N ALA A 355 9.16 27.48 -8.05
CA ALA A 355 10.02 28.51 -8.65
C ALA A 355 11.35 28.74 -7.91
N THR A 356 12.17 27.70 -7.83
CA THR A 356 13.49 27.70 -7.17
C THR A 356 14.52 27.06 -8.09
N ALA A 357 15.75 27.57 -8.05
CA ALA A 357 16.84 27.07 -8.88
C ALA A 357 17.13 25.58 -8.66
N SER A 358 17.04 25.07 -7.44
CA SER A 358 17.29 23.66 -7.14
C SER A 358 16.26 22.74 -7.79
N ARG A 359 14.97 23.08 -7.72
CA ARG A 359 13.87 22.23 -8.25
C ARG A 359 13.86 22.22 -9.77
N ILE A 360 14.02 23.38 -10.40
CA ILE A 360 14.04 23.46 -11.86
C ILE A 360 15.25 22.71 -12.44
N VAL A 361 16.39 22.72 -11.76
CA VAL A 361 17.58 21.94 -12.17
C VAL A 361 17.29 20.44 -12.15
N VAL A 362 16.61 19.92 -11.12
CA VAL A 362 16.20 18.50 -11.06
C VAL A 362 15.37 18.14 -12.29
N LEU A 363 14.29 18.88 -12.55
CA LEU A 363 13.43 18.61 -13.69
C LEU A 363 14.16 18.69 -15.02
N LEU A 364 15.01 19.70 -15.22
CA LEU A 364 15.79 19.86 -16.45
C LEU A 364 16.79 18.72 -16.64
N GLN A 365 17.45 18.24 -15.57
CA GLN A 365 18.32 17.07 -15.63
C GLN A 365 17.55 15.82 -16.02
N GLU A 366 16.38 15.60 -15.43
CA GLU A 366 15.51 14.46 -15.80
C GLU A 366 15.04 14.54 -17.27
N ILE A 367 14.68 15.72 -17.77
CA ILE A 367 14.34 15.93 -19.18
C ILE A 367 15.54 15.62 -20.08
N CYS A 368 16.75 16.06 -19.71
CA CYS A 368 17.97 15.73 -20.43
C CYS A 368 18.19 14.21 -20.47
N ASN A 369 17.97 13.50 -19.35
CA ASN A 369 18.07 12.03 -19.32
C ASN A 369 17.10 11.38 -20.30
N LEU A 370 15.85 11.87 -20.37
CA LEU A 370 14.86 11.39 -21.33
C LEU A 370 15.30 11.63 -22.78
N VAL A 371 15.77 12.84 -23.10
CA VAL A 371 16.25 13.18 -24.45
C VAL A 371 17.47 12.36 -24.84
N MET A 372 18.43 12.15 -23.93
CA MET A 372 19.60 11.30 -24.15
C MET A 372 19.21 9.84 -24.37
N LYS A 373 18.24 9.33 -23.60
CA LYS A 373 17.70 7.98 -23.76
C LYS A 373 17.09 7.80 -25.15
N GLN A 374 16.20 8.69 -25.56
CA GLN A 374 15.54 8.66 -26.88
C GLN A 374 16.55 8.75 -28.02
N ALA A 375 17.54 9.64 -27.91
CA ALA A 375 18.60 9.74 -28.90
C ALA A 375 19.48 8.48 -28.97
N SER A 376 19.77 7.85 -27.84
CA SER A 376 20.57 6.61 -27.76
C SER A 376 19.83 5.40 -28.32
N GLU A 377 18.53 5.29 -28.04
CA GLU A 377 17.66 4.27 -28.63
C GLU A 377 17.54 4.46 -30.15
N ASN A 378 17.40 5.71 -30.61
CA ASN A 378 17.39 6.00 -32.04
C ASN A 378 18.73 5.66 -32.73
N LEU A 379 19.86 5.79 -32.03
CA LEU A 379 21.20 5.51 -32.53
C LEU A 379 21.74 4.15 -32.08
N GLU A 380 20.88 3.14 -31.94
CA GLU A 380 21.32 1.81 -31.51
C GLU A 380 22.44 1.26 -32.42
N PRO A 381 23.65 0.97 -31.90
CA PRO A 381 24.80 0.62 -32.72
C PRO A 381 24.56 -0.60 -33.63
N MET A 382 23.82 -1.60 -33.14
CA MET A 382 23.62 -2.83 -33.88
C MET A 382 22.71 -2.62 -35.10
N GLU A 383 21.74 -1.71 -35.03
CA GLU A 383 20.93 -1.33 -36.18
C GLU A 383 21.69 -0.41 -37.13
N LEU A 384 22.43 0.55 -36.56
CA LEU A 384 23.21 1.53 -37.30
C LEU A 384 24.27 0.88 -38.19
N PHE A 385 25.00 -0.13 -37.69
CA PHE A 385 26.04 -0.83 -38.45
C PHE A 385 25.50 -1.91 -39.41
N LYS A 386 24.23 -2.31 -39.29
CA LYS A 386 23.58 -3.22 -40.25
C LYS A 386 23.00 -2.49 -41.46
N GLY A 387 22.65 -1.22 -41.31
CA GLY A 387 22.08 -0.39 -42.36
C GLY A 387 23.09 0.04 -43.42
N GLU A 388 22.60 0.72 -44.46
CA GLU A 388 23.46 1.35 -45.45
C GLU A 388 24.17 2.57 -44.86
N VAL A 389 25.44 2.80 -45.25
CA VAL A 389 26.27 3.88 -44.70
C VAL A 389 25.60 5.25 -44.86
N ASP A 390 25.00 5.52 -46.02
CA ASP A 390 24.35 6.80 -46.30
C ASP A 390 23.10 7.03 -45.44
N GLU A 391 22.34 5.95 -45.16
CA GLU A 391 21.17 6.00 -44.29
C GLU A 391 21.58 6.19 -42.82
N ALA A 392 22.61 5.49 -42.37
CA ALA A 392 23.17 5.62 -41.03
C ALA A 392 23.72 7.04 -40.79
N LEU A 393 24.44 7.62 -41.74
CA LEU A 393 24.94 9.00 -41.65
C LEU A 393 23.79 10.00 -41.58
N ARG A 394 22.77 9.87 -42.44
CA ARG A 394 21.59 10.73 -42.39
C ARG A 394 20.89 10.64 -41.02
N LYS A 395 20.72 9.43 -40.47
CA LYS A 395 20.10 9.22 -39.15
C LYS A 395 20.87 9.93 -38.03
N ILE A 396 22.21 9.89 -38.07
CA ILE A 396 23.07 10.60 -37.11
C ILE A 396 22.88 12.11 -37.23
N ASP A 397 22.93 12.65 -38.45
CA ASP A 397 22.78 14.09 -38.70
C ASP A 397 21.40 14.60 -38.22
N GLU A 398 20.33 13.88 -38.55
CA GLU A 398 18.97 14.23 -38.12
C GLU A 398 18.80 14.17 -36.59
N THR A 399 19.43 13.19 -35.93
CA THR A 399 19.45 13.09 -34.46
C THR A 399 20.19 14.27 -33.84
N PHE A 400 21.35 14.63 -34.39
CA PHE A 400 22.12 15.79 -33.93
C PHE A 400 21.34 17.10 -34.09
N GLU A 401 20.62 17.26 -35.21
CA GLU A 401 19.72 18.40 -35.40
C GLU A 401 18.58 18.43 -34.36
N SER A 402 17.99 17.29 -34.01
CA SER A 402 16.97 17.21 -32.94
C SER A 402 17.54 17.68 -31.60
N LEU A 403 18.72 17.18 -31.23
CA LEU A 403 19.41 17.58 -29.99
C LEU A 403 19.75 19.07 -29.97
N LYS A 404 20.23 19.60 -31.09
CA LYS A 404 20.49 21.04 -31.23
C LYS A 404 19.21 21.85 -31.09
N LYS A 405 18.10 21.42 -31.70
CA LYS A 405 16.81 22.11 -31.58
C LYS A 405 16.29 22.12 -30.14
N PHE A 406 16.49 21.04 -29.39
CA PHE A 406 16.19 20.99 -27.95
C PHE A 406 17.01 22.01 -27.16
N HIS A 407 18.34 22.03 -27.37
CA HIS A 407 19.25 22.98 -26.73
C HIS A 407 18.89 24.45 -27.05
N ASP A 408 18.60 24.75 -28.32
CA ASP A 408 18.22 26.10 -28.75
C ASP A 408 16.92 26.57 -28.07
N GLU A 409 15.96 25.67 -27.85
CA GLU A 409 14.70 25.98 -27.16
C GLU A 409 14.89 26.17 -25.66
N TYR A 410 15.79 25.40 -25.03
CA TYR A 410 16.23 25.61 -23.65
C TYR A 410 16.83 27.01 -23.49
N GLU A 411 17.82 27.38 -24.32
CA GLU A 411 18.46 28.70 -24.25
C GLU A 411 17.47 29.84 -24.48
N LEU A 412 16.53 29.68 -25.43
CA LEU A 412 15.46 30.65 -25.63
C LEU A 412 14.59 30.84 -24.39
N THR A 413 14.30 29.75 -23.68
CA THR A 413 13.43 29.76 -22.50
C THR A 413 14.16 30.34 -21.30
N ARG A 414 15.41 29.93 -21.07
CA ARG A 414 16.29 30.46 -20.03
C ARG A 414 16.41 32.00 -20.10
N ASN A 415 16.65 32.54 -21.29
CA ASN A 415 16.76 33.99 -21.51
C ASN A 415 15.49 34.79 -21.19
N LYS A 416 14.33 34.14 -21.04
CA LYS A 416 13.08 34.78 -20.59
C LYS A 416 12.85 34.68 -19.09
N MET A 417 13.53 33.73 -18.43
CA MET A 417 13.41 33.44 -17.01
C MET A 417 14.46 34.17 -16.17
N ASP A 418 15.56 34.60 -16.80
CA ASP A 418 16.50 35.62 -16.32
C ASP A 418 15.92 37.04 -16.48
#